data_AF-A0A3N5GZY6-F1
#
_entry.id   AF-A0A3N5GZY6-F1
#
_cell.length_a   1.000
_cell.length_b   1.000
_cell.length_c   1.000
_cell.angle_alpha   90.00
_cell.angle_beta   90.00
_cell.angle_gamma   90.00
#
_symmetry.space_group_name_H-M   'P 1'
#
loop_
_entity.id
_entity.type
_entity.pdbx_description
1 polymer ?
#
loop_
_entity_poly.entity_id
_entity_poly.type
_entity_poly.pdbx_seq_one_letter_code
_entity_poly.pdbx_strand_id
1 'polypeptide(L)'
;MNCPSCSTETTPDAQFCGACGNALPREQEGDPYLGQVVARKYRVEELLGEGGMGRVYRANQLVLEKPVVLKLLHPTLQRDARTVARFQREAKAASRLNHPNSIDVLDFGQTDDGALFIAMEFVDGRDLHQVLTADWPLPEPRVIRIVTQVLSALADA
;
A
#
# COMPACT_ATOMS: atom_id res chain seq x y z
N MET A 1 23.64 -1.93 22.46
CA MET A 1 22.58 -2.78 23.07
C MET A 1 23.22 -4.09 23.55
N ASN A 2 22.60 -4.83 24.47
CA ASN A 2 23.17 -6.10 24.96
C ASN A 2 22.45 -7.29 24.32
N CYS A 3 23.19 -8.36 24.03
CA CYS A 3 22.63 -9.60 23.52
C CYS A 3 21.69 -10.25 24.56
N PRO A 4 20.44 -10.60 24.23
CA PRO A 4 19.51 -11.19 25.20
C PRO A 4 19.89 -12.62 25.63
N SER A 5 20.80 -13.28 24.91
CA SER A 5 21.23 -14.64 25.19
C SER A 5 22.49 -14.70 26.07
N CYS A 6 23.50 -13.86 25.80
CA CYS A 6 24.79 -13.92 26.50
C CYS A 6 25.19 -12.62 27.20
N SER A 7 24.35 -11.58 27.12
CA SER A 7 24.57 -10.24 27.71
C SER A 7 25.79 -9.47 27.21
N THR A 8 26.58 -10.01 26.27
CA THR A 8 27.69 -9.30 25.63
C THR A 8 27.21 -8.00 24.99
N GLU A 9 28.01 -6.95 25.10
CA GLU A 9 27.76 -5.67 24.43
C GLU A 9 27.84 -5.84 22.91
N THR A 10 26.85 -5.31 22.21
CA THR A 10 26.72 -5.43 20.76
C THR A 10 26.50 -4.07 20.11
N THR A 11 26.97 -3.93 18.87
CA THR A 11 26.74 -2.74 18.08
C THR A 11 25.27 -2.67 17.65
N PRO A 12 24.65 -1.48 17.56
CA PRO A 12 23.24 -1.33 17.17
C PRO A 12 22.90 -1.95 15.81
N ASP A 13 23.84 -1.95 14.86
CA ASP A 13 23.62 -2.46 13.50
C ASP A 13 23.92 -3.96 13.35
N ALA A 14 24.40 -4.64 14.40
CA ALA A 14 24.74 -6.06 14.34
C ALA A 14 23.48 -6.92 14.21
N GLN A 15 23.46 -7.80 13.21
CA GLN A 15 22.38 -8.78 13.03
C GLN A 15 22.54 -10.00 13.97
N PHE A 16 23.77 -10.31 14.34
CA PHE A 16 24.13 -11.44 15.19
C PHE A 16 25.11 -11.00 16.26
N CYS A 17 25.03 -11.62 17.44
CA CYS A 17 26.00 -11.41 18.49
C CYS A 17 27.35 -12.03 18.11
N GLY A 18 28.41 -11.21 18.07
CA GLY A 18 29.77 -11.69 17.76
C GLY A 18 30.37 -12.67 18.78
N ALA A 19 29.78 -12.80 19.98
CA ALA A 19 30.28 -13.71 21.02
C ALA A 19 29.57 -15.07 21.03
N CYS A 20 28.23 -15.11 20.93
CA CYS A 20 27.47 -16.36 21.04
C CYS A 20 26.71 -16.76 19.77
N GLY A 21 26.72 -15.93 18.72
CA GLY A 21 26.01 -16.19 17.46
C GLY A 21 24.49 -16.03 17.53
N ASN A 22 23.91 -15.69 18.67
CA ASN A 22 22.47 -15.45 18.78
C ASN A 22 22.03 -14.28 17.89
N ALA A 23 20.89 -14.42 17.21
CA ALA A 23 20.28 -13.34 16.46
C ALA A 23 19.88 -12.21 17.42
N LEU A 24 20.25 -10.98 17.10
CA LEU A 24 19.89 -9.83 17.92
C LEU A 24 18.49 -9.36 17.53
N PRO A 25 17.64 -8.98 18.51
CA PRO A 25 16.34 -8.42 18.21
C PRO A 25 16.57 -7.11 17.46
N ARG A 26 16.33 -7.13 16.14
CA ARG A 26 16.09 -5.88 15.43
C ARG A 26 14.81 -5.31 16.01
N GLU A 27 14.80 -4.02 16.35
CA GLU A 27 13.55 -3.30 16.29
C GLU A 27 12.98 -3.61 14.91
N GLN A 28 11.88 -4.36 14.86
CA GLN A 28 11.08 -4.40 13.66
C GLN A 28 10.75 -2.94 13.43
N GLU A 29 11.41 -2.30 12.46
CA GLU A 29 10.99 -1.00 11.99
C GLU A 29 9.50 -1.17 11.68
N GLY A 30 8.68 -0.64 12.57
CA GLY A 30 7.24 -0.71 12.43
C GLY A 30 6.87 -0.11 11.08
N ASP A 31 5.68 -0.43 10.60
CA ASP A 31 5.21 0.23 9.39
C ASP A 31 5.32 1.77 9.57
N PRO A 32 6.04 2.48 8.69
CA PRO A 32 6.42 3.87 8.91
C PRO A 32 5.22 4.81 8.81
N TYR A 33 4.09 4.34 8.31
CA TYR A 33 2.90 5.16 8.10
C TYR A 33 1.74 4.76 9.02
N LEU A 34 1.72 3.55 9.59
CA LEU A 34 0.63 3.09 10.45
C LEU A 34 0.40 4.03 11.65
N GLY A 35 -0.84 4.51 11.80
CA GLY A 35 -1.23 5.47 12.84
C GLY A 35 -0.83 6.94 12.56
N GLN A 36 -0.01 7.20 11.54
CA GLN A 36 0.41 8.55 11.17
C GLN A 36 -0.68 9.29 10.38
N VAL A 37 -0.56 10.62 10.36
CA VAL A 37 -1.39 11.50 9.53
C VAL A 37 -0.59 11.94 8.30
N VAL A 38 -0.94 11.38 7.15
CA VAL A 38 -0.33 11.69 5.86
C VAL A 38 -0.92 12.97 5.27
N ALA A 39 -0.03 13.85 4.80
CA ALA A 39 -0.36 15.12 4.14
C ALA A 39 -1.33 16.00 4.96
N ARG A 40 -1.32 15.86 6.29
CA ARG A 40 -2.25 16.52 7.22
C ARG A 40 -3.74 16.29 6.92
N LYS A 41 -4.07 15.28 6.10
CA LYS A 41 -5.43 15.01 5.60
C LYS A 41 -5.92 13.60 5.92
N TYR A 42 -5.02 12.62 5.97
CA TYR A 42 -5.41 11.21 6.00
C TYR A 42 -4.73 10.48 7.15
N ARG A 43 -5.51 9.91 8.07
CA ARG A 43 -4.97 9.07 9.14
C ARG A 43 -4.90 7.63 8.65
N VAL A 44 -3.70 7.04 8.66
CA VAL A 44 -3.48 5.66 8.24
C VAL A 44 -3.92 4.70 9.35
N GLU A 45 -4.74 3.71 8.99
CA GLU A 45 -5.37 2.79 9.95
C GLU A 45 -4.85 1.36 9.81
N GLU A 46 -4.61 0.90 8.58
CA GLU A 46 -4.29 -0.50 8.30
C GLU A 46 -3.47 -0.63 7.00
N LEU A 47 -2.50 -1.54 6.99
CA LEU A 47 -1.79 -1.94 5.76
C LEU A 47 -2.63 -3.00 5.02
N LEU A 48 -3.05 -2.67 3.80
CA LEU A 48 -3.82 -3.57 2.94
C LEU A 48 -2.91 -4.45 2.06
N GLY A 49 -1.73 -3.95 1.71
CA GLY A 49 -0.77 -4.71 0.92
C GLY A 49 0.52 -3.96 0.64
N GLU A 50 1.55 -4.71 0.28
CA GLU A 50 2.87 -4.20 -0.08
C GLU A 50 3.31 -4.83 -1.39
N GLY A 51 3.82 -4.00 -2.30
CA GLY A 51 4.39 -4.43 -3.56
C GLY A 51 5.74 -3.77 -3.82
N GLY A 52 6.35 -4.10 -4.96
CA GLY A 52 7.69 -3.61 -5.30
C GLY A 52 7.81 -2.08 -5.42
N MET A 53 6.70 -1.38 -5.66
CA MET A 53 6.69 0.08 -5.83
C MET A 53 6.37 0.84 -4.55
N GLY A 54 5.62 0.24 -3.64
CA GLY A 54 5.07 0.96 -2.51
C GLY A 54 4.12 0.11 -1.67
N ARG A 55 3.49 0.78 -0.71
CA ARG A 55 2.52 0.21 0.22
C ARG A 55 1.15 0.80 0.00
N VAL A 56 0.12 -0.01 0.24
CA VAL A 56 -1.28 0.34 0.09
C VAL A 56 -1.93 0.23 1.45
N TYR A 57 -2.57 1.31 1.89
CA TYR A 57 -3.17 1.42 3.20
C TYR A 57 -4.64 1.76 3.10
N ARG A 58 -5.41 1.31 4.08
CA ARG A 58 -6.67 1.94 4.44
C ARG A 58 -6.36 3.14 5.33
N ALA A 59 -7.01 4.25 5.05
CA ALA A 59 -6.90 5.48 5.83
C ALA A 59 -8.27 6.14 5.98
N ASN A 60 -8.40 7.03 6.95
CA ASN A 60 -9.56 7.90 7.12
C ASN A 60 -9.21 9.33 6.73
N GLN A 61 -9.98 9.92 5.81
CA GLN A 61 -9.88 11.33 5.46
C GLN A 61 -10.49 12.18 6.58
N LEU A 62 -9.66 12.97 7.27
CA LEU A 62 -10.01 13.62 8.54
C LEU A 62 -11.16 14.62 8.45
N VAL A 63 -11.29 15.36 7.35
CA VAL A 63 -12.30 16.42 7.21
C VAL A 63 -13.69 15.86 6.91
N LEU A 64 -13.75 14.82 6.07
CA LEU A 64 -15.02 14.22 5.64
C LEU A 64 -15.38 12.96 6.45
N GLU A 65 -14.46 12.47 7.27
CA GLU A 65 -14.56 11.22 8.03
C GLU A 65 -14.96 10.04 7.13
N LYS A 66 -14.33 9.96 5.96
CA LYS A 66 -14.57 8.90 4.97
C LYS A 66 -13.35 7.98 4.84
N PRO A 67 -13.58 6.65 4.71
CA PRO A 67 -12.51 5.72 4.40
C PRO A 67 -12.00 5.98 2.97
N VAL A 68 -10.68 5.93 2.83
CA VAL A 68 -9.96 6.04 1.57
C VAL A 68 -8.83 5.02 1.53
N VAL A 69 -8.30 4.76 0.34
CA VAL A 69 -7.08 3.98 0.16
C VAL A 69 -5.94 4.93 -0.18
N LEU A 70 -4.79 4.75 0.47
CA LEU A 70 -3.55 5.44 0.14
C LEU A 70 -2.54 4.47 -0.42
N LYS A 71 -2.10 4.70 -1.66
CA LYS A 71 -0.89 4.06 -2.18
C LYS A 71 0.28 5.01 -1.98
N LEU A 72 1.27 4.65 -1.16
CA LEU A 72 2.48 5.43 -0.92
C LEU A 72 3.69 4.79 -1.60
N LEU A 73 4.49 5.61 -2.28
CA LEU A 73 5.74 5.18 -2.90
C LEU A 73 6.81 4.92 -1.82
N HIS A 74 7.57 3.83 -1.95
CA HIS A 74 8.67 3.54 -1.03
C HIS A 74 9.68 4.69 -0.98
N PRO A 75 10.15 5.11 0.21
CA PRO A 75 11.14 6.19 0.34
C PRO A 75 12.42 5.96 -0.47
N THR A 76 12.87 4.70 -0.55
CA THR A 76 14.05 4.28 -1.32
C THR A 76 13.90 4.50 -2.82
N LEU A 77 12.67 4.56 -3.34
CA LEU A 77 12.37 4.68 -4.77
C LEU A 77 12.05 6.12 -5.21
N GLN A 78 11.97 7.08 -4.28
CA GLN A 78 11.68 8.49 -4.61
C GLN A 78 12.75 9.14 -5.49
N ARG A 79 13.99 8.65 -5.43
CA ARG A 79 15.11 9.15 -6.25
C ARG A 79 15.21 8.49 -7.62
N ASP A 80 14.49 7.39 -7.84
CA ASP A 80 14.43 6.76 -9.15
C ASP A 80 13.39 7.45 -10.04
N ALA A 81 13.89 8.30 -10.93
CA ALA A 81 13.06 9.05 -11.89
C ALA A 81 12.15 8.14 -12.73
N ARG A 82 12.54 6.90 -13.05
CA ARG A 82 11.71 5.97 -13.82
C ARG A 82 10.51 5.51 -13.00
N THR A 83 10.73 5.15 -11.74
CA THR A 83 9.68 4.72 -10.82
C THR A 83 8.74 5.87 -10.50
N VAL A 84 9.26 7.07 -10.21
CA VAL A 84 8.44 8.28 -10.00
C VAL A 84 7.57 8.59 -11.23
N ALA A 85 8.15 8.57 -12.43
CA ALA A 85 7.40 8.80 -13.66
C ALA A 85 6.31 7.73 -13.89
N ARG A 86 6.58 6.46 -13.54
CA ARG A 86 5.57 5.41 -13.58
C ARG A 86 4.44 5.68 -12.58
N PHE A 87 4.75 6.12 -11.37
CA PHE A 87 3.76 6.41 -10.33
C PHE A 87 2.81 7.52 -10.75
N GLN A 88 3.38 8.60 -11.28
CA GLN A 88 2.62 9.72 -11.81
C GLN A 88 1.75 9.32 -13.01
N ARG A 89 2.25 8.44 -13.88
CA ARG A 89 1.45 7.89 -14.99
C ARG A 89 0.29 7.04 -14.49
N GLU A 90 0.50 6.18 -13.49
CA GLU A 90 -0.57 5.38 -12.88
C GLU A 90 -1.66 6.29 -12.31
N ALA A 91 -1.29 7.31 -11.53
CA ALA A 91 -2.24 8.29 -10.99
C ALA A 91 -3.02 9.02 -12.08
N LYS A 92 -2.33 9.49 -13.13
CA LYS A 92 -2.93 10.23 -14.23
C LYS A 92 -3.83 9.38 -15.12
N ALA A 93 -3.49 8.11 -15.32
CA ALA A 93 -4.31 7.18 -16.08
C ALA A 93 -5.59 6.87 -15.30
N ALA A 94 -5.45 6.50 -14.02
CA ALA A 94 -6.59 6.21 -13.16
C ALA A 94 -7.51 7.43 -12.98
N SER A 95 -6.99 8.65 -12.87
CA SER A 95 -7.81 9.87 -12.68
C SER A 95 -8.62 10.29 -13.92
N ARG A 96 -8.35 9.72 -15.09
CA ARG A 96 -9.10 9.99 -16.33
C ARG A 96 -10.29 9.07 -16.50
N LEU A 97 -10.27 7.92 -15.82
CA LEU A 97 -11.29 6.90 -15.97
C LEU A 97 -12.43 7.20 -15.02
N ASN A 98 -13.60 7.54 -15.57
CA ASN A 98 -14.83 7.75 -14.82
C ASN A 98 -15.84 6.67 -15.24
N HIS A 99 -15.81 5.54 -14.53
CA HIS A 99 -16.62 4.37 -14.87
C HIS A 99 -17.01 3.61 -13.59
N PRO A 100 -18.25 3.10 -13.45
CA PRO A 100 -18.73 2.42 -12.24
C PRO A 100 -18.01 1.10 -11.88
N ASN A 101 -17.08 0.64 -12.72
CA ASN A 101 -16.25 -0.54 -12.47
C ASN A 101 -14.75 -0.20 -12.44
N SER A 102 -14.41 1.07 -12.20
CA SER A 102 -13.07 1.56 -11.91
C SER A 102 -13.10 2.36 -10.61
N ILE A 103 -11.95 2.45 -9.95
CA ILE A 103 -11.79 3.28 -8.77
C ILE A 103 -11.61 4.76 -9.14
N ASP A 104 -12.19 5.65 -8.35
CA ASP A 104 -11.95 7.08 -8.43
C ASP A 104 -10.66 7.49 -7.70
N VAL A 105 -9.80 8.27 -8.39
CA VAL A 105 -8.66 8.95 -7.77
C VAL A 105 -9.13 10.27 -7.16
N LEU A 106 -8.96 10.39 -5.84
CA LEU A 106 -9.42 11.54 -5.05
C LEU A 106 -8.36 12.63 -4.94
N ASP A 107 -7.09 12.24 -4.79
CA ASP A 107 -5.98 13.16 -4.58
C ASP A 107 -4.66 12.53 -5.06
N PHE A 108 -3.73 13.38 -5.46
CA PHE A 108 -2.35 12.99 -5.76
C PHE A 108 -1.43 14.05 -5.18
N GLY A 109 -0.44 13.63 -4.40
CA GLY A 109 0.42 14.59 -3.73
C GLY A 109 1.68 13.99 -3.16
N GLN A 110 2.26 14.76 -2.26
CA GLN A 110 3.48 14.45 -1.55
C GLN A 110 3.24 14.59 -0.05
N THR A 111 3.79 13.68 0.73
CA THR A 111 3.79 13.74 2.20
C THR A 111 4.76 14.80 2.71
N ASP A 112 4.68 15.15 3.99
CA ASP A 112 5.58 16.15 4.58
C ASP A 112 7.07 15.69 4.55
N ASP A 113 7.34 14.38 4.50
CA ASP A 113 8.66 13.76 4.34
C ASP A 113 9.07 13.49 2.87
N GLY A 114 8.25 13.89 1.89
CA GLY A 114 8.60 13.83 0.46
C GLY A 114 8.11 12.60 -0.30
N ALA A 115 7.47 11.63 0.36
CA ALA A 115 6.91 10.45 -0.31
C ALA A 115 5.70 10.82 -1.18
N LEU A 116 5.66 10.29 -2.40
CA LEU A 116 4.49 10.47 -3.27
C LEU A 116 3.36 9.54 -2.81
N PHE A 117 2.13 10.04 -2.87
CA PHE A 117 0.94 9.25 -2.57
C PHE A 117 -0.15 9.45 -3.63
N ILE A 118 -1.00 8.43 -3.77
CA ILE A 118 -2.27 8.48 -4.48
C ILE A 118 -3.36 8.16 -3.47
N ALA A 119 -4.32 9.06 -3.28
CA ALA A 119 -5.53 8.78 -2.53
C ALA A 119 -6.64 8.38 -3.51
N MET A 120 -7.31 7.26 -3.22
CA MET A 120 -8.38 6.72 -4.03
C MET A 120 -9.54 6.28 -3.15
N GLU A 121 -10.70 6.05 -3.75
CA GLU A 121 -11.85 5.54 -3.00
C GLU A 121 -11.54 4.19 -2.34
N PHE A 122 -12.19 3.95 -1.19
CA PHE A 122 -12.16 2.64 -0.55
C PHE A 122 -13.37 1.83 -1.03
N VAL A 123 -13.09 0.69 -1.67
CA VAL A 123 -14.11 -0.28 -2.08
C VAL A 123 -14.22 -1.34 -0.99
N ASP A 124 -15.35 -1.36 -0.29
CA ASP A 124 -15.66 -2.40 0.68
C ASP A 124 -16.02 -3.71 -0.05
N GLY A 125 -15.16 -4.71 0.05
CA GLY A 125 -15.34 -5.98 -0.63
C GLY A 125 -14.12 -6.90 -0.58
N ARG A 126 -14.24 -8.04 -1.26
CA ARG A 126 -13.14 -8.99 -1.46
C ARG A 126 -12.50 -8.75 -2.82
N ASP A 127 -11.18 -8.78 -2.88
CA ASP A 127 -10.50 -8.83 -4.17
C ASP A 127 -10.75 -10.17 -4.88
N LEU A 128 -10.51 -10.22 -6.20
CA LEU A 128 -10.80 -11.42 -6.98
C LEU A 128 -9.91 -12.61 -6.56
N HIS A 129 -8.71 -12.38 -6.07
CA HIS A 129 -7.82 -13.46 -5.61
C HIS A 129 -8.39 -14.15 -4.37
N GLN A 130 -8.91 -13.38 -3.41
CA GLN A 130 -9.62 -13.90 -2.24
C GLN A 130 -10.87 -14.69 -2.65
N VAL A 131 -11.65 -14.17 -3.59
CA VAL A 131 -12.84 -14.85 -4.12
C VAL A 131 -12.47 -16.18 -4.78
N LEU A 132 -11.43 -16.19 -5.63
CA LEU A 132 -10.97 -17.41 -6.29
C LEU A 132 -10.40 -18.43 -5.29
N THR A 133 -9.72 -17.97 -4.24
CA THR A 133 -9.15 -18.86 -3.23
C THR A 133 -10.23 -19.53 -2.39
N ALA A 134 -11.30 -18.81 -2.05
CA ALA A 134 -12.36 -19.29 -1.16
C ALA A 134 -13.51 -20.01 -1.89
N ASP A 135 -13.89 -19.52 -3.08
CA ASP A 135 -15.16 -19.88 -3.73
C ASP A 135 -14.97 -20.67 -5.04
N TRP A 136 -13.74 -21.04 -5.44
CA TRP A 136 -13.50 -21.73 -6.72
C TRP A 136 -13.97 -23.20 -6.69
N PRO A 137 -14.58 -23.71 -7.78
CA PRO A 137 -14.88 -23.04 -9.05
C PRO A 137 -16.09 -22.10 -9.00
N LEU A 138 -15.98 -20.96 -9.70
CA LEU A 138 -17.08 -20.01 -9.83
C LEU A 138 -18.08 -20.48 -10.91
N PRO A 139 -19.41 -20.31 -10.70
CA PRO A 139 -20.40 -20.56 -11.74
C PRO A 139 -20.14 -19.71 -13.00
N GLU A 140 -20.29 -20.29 -14.18
CA GLU A 140 -20.07 -19.62 -15.47
C GLU A 140 -20.76 -18.24 -15.57
N PRO A 141 -22.04 -18.06 -15.17
CA PRO A 141 -22.67 -16.74 -15.22
C PRO A 141 -21.97 -15.68 -14.36
N ARG A 142 -21.36 -16.07 -13.24
CA ARG A 142 -20.61 -15.16 -12.37
C ARG A 142 -19.29 -14.75 -13.01
N VAL A 143 -18.61 -15.70 -13.66
CA VAL A 143 -17.37 -15.42 -14.42
C VAL A 143 -17.64 -14.43 -15.53
N ILE A 144 -18.67 -14.68 -16.35
CA ILE A 144 -19.07 -13.79 -17.46
C ILE A 144 -19.34 -12.39 -16.92
N ARG A 145 -20.12 -12.26 -15.83
CA ARG A 145 -20.45 -10.97 -15.24
C ARG A 145 -19.22 -10.18 -14.79
N ILE A 146 -18.28 -10.82 -14.09
CA ILE A 146 -17.04 -10.16 -13.63
C ILE A 146 -16.23 -9.68 -14.82
N VAL A 147 -16.02 -10.54 -15.82
CA VAL A 147 -15.22 -10.20 -17.01
C VAL A 147 -15.89 -9.09 -17.82
N THR A 148 -17.20 -9.11 -18.01
CA THR A 148 -17.93 -8.04 -18.71
C THR A 148 -17.77 -6.70 -18.01
N GLN A 149 -17.86 -6.65 -16.68
CA GLN A 149 -17.67 -5.40 -15.92
C GLN A 149 -16.24 -4.86 -16.05
N VAL A 150 -15.23 -5.73 -15.98
CA VAL A 150 -13.83 -5.35 -16.18
C VAL A 150 -13.59 -4.83 -17.61
N LEU A 151 -14.10 -5.55 -18.62
CA LEU A 151 -13.95 -5.14 -20.02
C LEU A 151 -14.66 -3.81 -20.32
N SER A 152 -15.81 -3.55 -19.68
CA SER A 152 -16.52 -2.27 -19.79
C SER A 152 -15.64 -1.11 -19.30
N ALA A 153 -14.97 -1.26 -18.14
CA ALA A 153 -14.05 -0.24 -17.65
C ALA A 153 -12.82 -0.07 -18.55
N LEU A 154 -12.27 -1.16 -19.07
CA LEU A 154 -11.09 -1.13 -19.94
C LEU A 154 -11.37 -0.50 -21.31
N ALA A 155 -12.60 -0.60 -21.81
CA ALA A 155 -12.99 0.06 -23.06
C ALA A 155 -13.00 1.59 -22.97
N ASP A 156 -13.17 2.12 -21.75
CA ASP A 156 -13.20 3.57 -21.46
C ASP A 156 -11.84 4.14 -21.04
N ALA A 157 -10.79 3.31 -20.97
CA ALA A 157 -9.46 3.62 -20.42
C ALA A 157 -8.44 4.22 -21.42
#